data_AF-A0A7K0I5L5-F1
#
_entry.id   AF-A0A7K0I5L5-F1
#
_cell.length_a   1.000
_cell.length_b   1.000
_cell.length_c   1.000
_cell.angle_alpha   90.00
_cell.angle_beta   90.00
_cell.angle_gamma   90.00
#
_symmetry.space_group_name_H-M   'P 1'
#
loop_
_entity.id
_entity.type
_entity.pdbx_description
1 polymer ?
#
loop_
_entity_poly.entity_id
_entity_poly.type
_entity_poly.pdbx_seq_one_letter_code
_entity_poly.pdbx_strand_id
1 'polypeptide(L)'
;MNKISKYLFTGIMALSMAACADLDLNPLSEGASENWYHDETEIEMSLNDLWRPDFFPIDNLDWDDDLLNRNGSNDITLGTVTAQWGTASTRWTSLYKSIARATKVIQSLDNGTASGLSDNKVNQYKGEAYFMLGFAYCELATYWGDCVLNKGMTLDEAYVAVRSPKSEVLAYAYECLDKAI
;
A
#
# COMPACT_ATOMS: atom_id res chain seq x y z
N MET A 1 39.17 -6.63 -53.50
CA MET A 1 38.13 -6.43 -52.46
C MET A 1 37.75 -4.97 -52.45
N ASN A 2 36.55 -4.71 -52.94
CA ASN A 2 36.20 -3.51 -53.68
C ASN A 2 35.89 -2.34 -52.73
N LYS A 3 36.19 -1.11 -53.15
CA LYS A 3 35.88 0.13 -52.39
C LYS A 3 34.42 0.16 -51.90
N ILE A 4 33.52 -0.51 -52.64
CA ILE A 4 32.12 -0.76 -52.31
C ILE A 4 31.95 -1.53 -50.97
N SER A 5 32.73 -2.59 -50.71
CA SER A 5 32.67 -3.31 -49.42
C SER A 5 33.12 -2.46 -48.25
N LYS A 6 34.05 -1.51 -48.44
CA LYS A 6 34.46 -0.57 -47.38
C LYS A 6 33.32 0.39 -47.04
N TYR A 7 32.68 0.99 -48.04
CA TYR A 7 31.54 1.88 -47.81
C TYR A 7 30.32 1.16 -47.22
N LEU A 8 30.10 -0.10 -47.60
CA LEU A 8 29.05 -0.94 -47.00
C LEU A 8 29.33 -1.22 -45.51
N PHE A 9 30.59 -1.51 -45.16
CA PHE A 9 30.98 -1.78 -43.77
C PHE A 9 30.92 -0.52 -42.90
N THR A 10 31.32 0.64 -43.43
CA THR A 10 31.20 1.93 -42.73
C THR A 10 29.74 2.35 -42.55
N GLY A 11 28.87 2.06 -43.52
CA GLY A 11 27.42 2.32 -43.40
C GLY A 11 26.75 1.47 -42.32
N ILE A 12 27.06 0.17 -42.27
CA ILE A 12 26.51 -0.75 -41.25
C ILE A 12 26.95 -0.35 -39.84
N MET A 13 28.19 0.10 -39.66
CA MET A 13 28.71 0.54 -38.36
C MET A 13 28.14 1.88 -37.88
N ALA A 14 27.71 2.75 -38.81
CA ALA A 14 27.03 3.99 -38.48
C ALA A 14 25.57 3.76 -38.05
N LEU A 15 24.87 2.76 -38.62
CA LEU A 15 23.52 2.39 -38.20
C LEU A 15 23.48 1.76 -36.80
N SER A 16 24.56 1.09 -36.35
CA SER A 16 24.64 0.53 -35.00
C SER A 16 24.82 1.58 -33.88
N MET A 17 25.20 2.81 -34.21
CA MET A 17 25.35 3.90 -33.21
C MET A 17 24.09 4.75 -33.03
N ALA A 18 23.04 4.54 -33.83
CA ALA A 18 21.74 5.19 -33.66
C ALA A 18 20.77 4.40 -32.76
N ALA A 19 21.23 3.30 -32.16
CA ALA A 19 20.42 2.40 -31.33
C ALA A 19 20.44 2.76 -29.83
N CYS A 20 20.66 4.03 -29.47
CA CYS A 20 20.36 4.50 -28.12
C CYS A 20 18.84 4.54 -27.95
N ALA A 21 18.27 3.40 -27.51
CA ALA A 21 16.94 3.38 -26.93
C ALA A 21 17.06 3.92 -25.50
N ASP A 22 16.25 4.91 -25.15
CA ASP A 22 16.10 5.37 -23.78
C ASP A 22 15.47 4.23 -22.97
N LEU A 23 16.19 3.69 -21.99
CA LEU A 23 15.77 2.47 -21.27
C LEU A 23 14.95 2.80 -20.00
N ASP A 24 14.97 4.06 -19.55
CA ASP A 24 14.12 4.58 -18.47
C ASP A 24 12.76 5.06 -19.02
N LEU A 25 12.10 4.18 -19.77
CA LEU A 25 10.72 4.40 -20.18
C LEU A 25 9.78 3.90 -19.09
N ASN A 26 9.22 4.82 -18.30
CA ASN A 26 8.01 4.51 -17.54
C ASN A 26 6.88 4.16 -18.52
N PRO A 27 6.11 3.08 -18.29
CA PRO A 27 5.04 2.68 -19.20
C PRO A 27 4.03 3.83 -19.34
N LEU A 28 3.87 4.36 -20.55
CA LEU A 28 2.99 5.51 -20.82
C LEU A 28 1.50 5.21 -20.54
N SER A 29 1.13 3.93 -20.47
CA SER A 29 -0.23 3.45 -20.26
C SER A 29 -0.50 2.88 -18.87
N GLU A 30 0.52 2.81 -18.00
CA GLU A 30 0.39 2.24 -16.65
C GLU A 30 1.00 3.20 -15.63
N GLY A 31 0.30 3.47 -14.54
CA GLY A 31 0.84 4.30 -13.47
C GLY A 31 2.06 3.61 -12.82
N ALA A 32 3.26 4.11 -13.10
CA ALA A 32 4.45 3.76 -12.34
C ALA A 32 4.49 4.56 -11.04
N SER A 33 4.98 3.99 -9.94
CA SER A 33 4.98 4.70 -8.63
C SER A 33 5.82 6.00 -8.62
N GLU A 34 6.71 6.17 -9.59
CA GLU A 34 7.50 7.39 -9.82
C GLU A 34 6.70 8.48 -10.55
N ASN A 35 5.75 8.06 -11.39
CA ASN A 35 4.85 8.90 -12.18
C ASN A 35 3.39 8.55 -11.84
N TRP A 36 3.02 8.62 -10.56
CA TRP A 36 1.63 8.57 -10.11
C TRP A 36 1.50 9.60 -8.99
N TYR A 37 0.29 10.09 -8.72
CA TYR A 37 0.01 11.16 -7.74
C TYR A 37 0.43 12.59 -8.22
N HIS A 38 0.28 12.90 -9.51
CA HIS A 38 0.62 14.21 -10.07
C HIS A 38 -0.53 15.20 -10.14
N ASP A 39 -1.77 14.74 -9.98
CA ASP A 39 -2.96 15.57 -9.99
C ASP A 39 -4.02 15.08 -8.99
N GLU A 40 -5.07 15.88 -8.85
CA GLU A 40 -6.21 15.57 -7.98
C GLU A 40 -6.91 14.25 -8.35
N THR A 41 -7.01 13.92 -9.64
CA THR A 41 -7.74 12.74 -10.10
C THR A 41 -7.04 11.47 -9.63
N GLU A 42 -5.73 11.39 -9.78
CA GLU A 42 -4.95 10.22 -9.36
C GLU A 42 -4.88 10.06 -7.83
N ILE A 43 -4.81 11.17 -7.10
CA ILE A 43 -4.91 11.17 -5.64
C ILE A 43 -6.28 10.63 -5.22
N GLU A 44 -7.36 11.14 -5.81
CA GLU A 44 -8.72 10.70 -5.51
C GLU A 44 -8.94 9.23 -5.88
N MET A 45 -8.44 8.78 -7.03
CA MET A 45 -8.49 7.36 -7.41
C MET A 45 -7.78 6.47 -6.37
N SER A 46 -6.63 6.92 -5.88
CA SER A 46 -5.85 6.20 -4.87
C SER A 46 -6.54 6.16 -3.51
N LEU A 47 -7.24 7.23 -3.13
CA LEU A 47 -8.05 7.27 -1.91
C LEU A 47 -9.30 6.41 -2.03
N ASN A 48 -10.02 6.47 -3.15
CA ASN A 48 -11.20 5.64 -3.41
C ASN A 48 -10.87 4.15 -3.35
N ASP A 49 -9.68 3.78 -3.81
CA ASP A 49 -9.15 2.42 -3.74
C ASP A 49 -9.01 1.87 -2.31
N LEU A 50 -8.80 2.75 -1.32
CA LEU A 50 -8.70 2.44 0.11
C LEU A 50 -10.06 2.15 0.77
N TRP A 51 -11.17 2.51 0.12
CA TRP A 51 -12.52 2.25 0.65
C TRP A 51 -13.08 0.87 0.30
N ARG A 52 -12.22 -0.03 -0.22
CA ARG A 52 -12.62 -1.40 -0.54
C ARG A 52 -12.89 -2.23 0.71
N PRO A 53 -13.93 -3.10 0.71
CA PRO A 53 -14.27 -3.94 1.86
C PRO A 53 -13.11 -4.80 2.38
N ASP A 54 -12.16 -5.18 1.51
CA ASP A 54 -10.99 -5.97 1.89
C ASP A 54 -10.13 -5.32 2.99
N PHE A 55 -10.21 -3.99 3.14
CA PHE A 55 -9.48 -3.24 4.17
C PHE A 55 -10.28 -3.03 5.46
N PHE A 56 -11.55 -3.43 5.48
CA PHE A 56 -12.45 -3.34 6.62
C PHE A 56 -12.88 -4.77 7.00
N PRO A 57 -12.05 -5.49 7.77
CA PRO A 57 -12.34 -6.88 8.11
C PRO A 57 -13.66 -6.96 8.89
N ILE A 58 -14.59 -7.76 8.39
CA ILE A 58 -15.85 -8.07 9.07
C ILE A 58 -15.73 -9.49 9.60
N ASP A 59 -15.94 -9.65 10.91
CA ASP A 59 -16.02 -10.96 11.55
C ASP A 59 -17.30 -11.68 11.15
N ASN A 60 -17.19 -12.99 10.95
CA ASN A 60 -18.35 -13.78 10.62
C ASN A 60 -19.20 -13.97 11.88
N LEU A 61 -20.52 -13.85 11.74
CA LEU A 61 -21.47 -14.01 12.84
C LEU A 61 -21.46 -15.43 13.43
N ASP A 62 -20.95 -16.42 12.71
CA ASP A 62 -20.83 -17.77 13.25
C ASP A 62 -19.57 -17.99 14.10
N TRP A 63 -18.72 -16.97 14.26
CA TRP A 63 -17.56 -16.99 15.14
C TRP A 63 -17.89 -16.52 16.57
N ASP A 64 -19.03 -15.86 16.76
CA ASP A 64 -19.48 -15.41 18.08
C ASP A 64 -20.14 -16.54 18.89
N ASP A 65 -20.37 -16.28 20.17
CA ASP A 65 -21.07 -17.20 21.09
C ASP A 65 -22.58 -16.94 21.17
N ASP A 66 -23.09 -15.97 20.41
CA ASP A 66 -24.50 -15.62 20.30
C ASP A 66 -25.23 -16.48 19.23
N LEU A 67 -24.48 -17.13 18.33
CA LEU A 67 -25.02 -18.06 17.33
C LEU A 67 -24.74 -19.54 17.66
N LEU A 68 -25.80 -20.31 17.94
CA LEU A 68 -25.69 -21.78 18.05
C LEU A 68 -25.74 -22.46 16.66
N ASN A 69 -24.58 -22.76 16.08
CA ASN A 69 -24.50 -23.56 14.85
C ASN A 69 -24.56 -25.07 15.12
N ARG A 70 -25.73 -25.69 14.93
CA ARG A 70 -25.92 -27.15 15.14
C ARG A 70 -25.34 -28.02 14.02
N ASN A 71 -25.01 -27.44 12.87
CA ASN A 71 -24.62 -28.18 11.66
C ASN A 71 -23.10 -28.21 11.44
N GLY A 72 -22.32 -27.52 12.28
CA GLY A 72 -20.86 -27.55 12.22
C GLY A 72 -20.24 -26.61 13.24
N SER A 73 -18.98 -26.88 13.55
CA SER A 73 -18.11 -25.99 14.32
C SER A 73 -17.06 -25.38 13.38
N ASN A 74 -16.40 -24.31 13.82
CA ASN A 74 -15.34 -23.63 13.06
C ASN A 74 -14.08 -23.47 13.93
N ASP A 75 -12.96 -23.08 13.31
CA ASP A 75 -11.68 -22.98 14.01
C ASP A 75 -11.70 -22.01 15.20
N ILE A 76 -12.55 -20.97 15.15
CA ILE A 76 -12.68 -19.97 16.21
C ILE A 76 -13.42 -20.56 17.41
N THR A 77 -14.63 -21.07 17.20
CA THR A 77 -15.47 -21.68 18.24
C THR A 77 -14.84 -22.93 18.86
N LEU A 78 -13.99 -23.66 18.12
CA LEU A 78 -13.21 -24.78 18.62
C LEU A 78 -11.89 -24.39 19.29
N GLY A 79 -11.44 -23.14 19.13
CA GLY A 79 -10.14 -22.69 19.63
C GLY A 79 -8.94 -23.37 18.94
N THR A 80 -9.08 -23.75 17.67
CA THR A 80 -8.05 -24.48 16.89
C THR A 80 -7.31 -23.61 15.87
N VAL A 81 -7.48 -22.28 15.91
CA VAL A 81 -6.76 -21.35 15.03
C VAL A 81 -5.24 -21.51 15.19
N THR A 82 -4.54 -21.58 14.06
CA THR A 82 -3.08 -21.63 14.00
C THR A 82 -2.55 -20.53 13.09
N ALA A 83 -1.22 -20.37 13.05
CA ALA A 83 -0.55 -19.44 12.13
C ALA A 83 -0.80 -19.74 10.64
N GLN A 84 -1.31 -20.93 10.29
CA GLN A 84 -1.65 -21.31 8.91
C GLN A 84 -3.09 -20.96 8.53
N TRP A 85 -3.88 -20.40 9.45
CA TRP A 85 -5.27 -20.06 9.18
C TRP A 85 -5.35 -18.93 8.15
N GLY A 86 -5.89 -19.25 6.97
CA GLY A 86 -5.86 -18.37 5.81
C GLY A 86 -6.49 -17.00 6.07
N THR A 87 -7.59 -16.97 6.83
CA THR A 87 -8.30 -15.72 7.13
C THR A 87 -7.43 -14.71 7.88
N ALA A 88 -6.68 -15.14 8.89
CA ALA A 88 -5.75 -14.27 9.60
C ALA A 88 -4.64 -13.76 8.66
N SER A 89 -4.07 -14.63 7.83
CA SER A 89 -3.02 -14.26 6.87
C SER A 89 -3.49 -13.22 5.85
N THR A 90 -4.69 -13.41 5.29
CA THR A 90 -5.32 -12.48 4.36
C THR A 90 -5.57 -11.12 5.02
N ARG A 91 -6.18 -11.10 6.22
CA ARG A 91 -6.47 -9.85 6.92
C ARG A 91 -5.22 -9.07 7.28
N TRP A 92 -4.20 -9.73 7.81
CA TRP A 92 -2.89 -9.12 8.09
C TRP A 92 -2.33 -8.44 6.83
N THR A 93 -2.31 -9.18 5.73
CA THR A 93 -1.79 -8.69 4.44
C THR A 93 -2.60 -7.50 3.93
N SER A 94 -3.93 -7.56 3.99
CA SER A 94 -4.82 -6.48 3.56
C SER A 94 -4.61 -5.20 4.38
N LEU A 95 -4.52 -5.31 5.70
CA LEU A 95 -4.32 -4.15 6.58
C LEU A 95 -2.97 -3.48 6.31
N TYR A 96 -1.88 -4.24 6.17
CA TYR A 96 -0.57 -3.67 5.81
C TYR A 96 -0.54 -3.08 4.39
N LYS A 97 -1.31 -3.64 3.46
CA LYS A 97 -1.47 -3.06 2.11
C LYS A 97 -2.21 -1.72 2.16
N SER A 98 -3.24 -1.59 2.99
CA SER A 98 -3.91 -0.31 3.27
C SER A 98 -2.92 0.71 3.83
N ILE A 99 -2.14 0.32 4.84
CA ILE A 99 -1.12 1.17 5.47
C ILE A 99 -0.11 1.69 4.45
N ALA A 100 0.45 0.81 3.62
CA ALA A 100 1.45 1.20 2.62
C ALA A 100 0.88 2.22 1.62
N ARG A 101 -0.36 2.03 1.17
CA ARG A 101 -1.02 2.90 0.20
C ARG A 101 -1.40 4.25 0.78
N ALA A 102 -1.99 4.27 1.98
CA ALA A 102 -2.32 5.50 2.67
C ALA A 102 -1.05 6.33 2.98
N THR A 103 0.03 5.66 3.42
CA THR A 103 1.33 6.32 3.64
C THR A 103 1.86 6.96 2.37
N LYS A 104 1.75 6.27 1.23
CA LYS A 104 2.21 6.80 -0.07
C LYS A 104 1.41 8.03 -0.50
N VAL A 105 0.09 8.05 -0.31
CA VAL A 105 -0.76 9.24 -0.58
C VAL A 105 -0.31 10.42 0.29
N ILE A 106 -0.12 10.20 1.59
CA ILE A 106 0.34 11.26 2.52
C ILE A 106 1.70 11.80 2.07
N GLN A 107 2.66 10.93 1.77
CA GLN A 107 3.99 11.32 1.30
C GLN A 107 3.94 12.14 0.00
N SER A 108 3.12 11.73 -0.98
CA SER A 108 2.95 12.49 -2.23
C SER A 108 2.38 13.89 -1.98
N LEU A 109 1.38 13.99 -1.10
CA LEU A 109 0.77 15.27 -0.71
C LEU A 109 1.71 16.15 0.15
N ASP A 110 2.56 15.56 0.99
CA ASP A 110 3.59 16.27 1.76
C ASP A 110 4.71 16.80 0.85
N ASN A 111 5.10 16.02 -0.16
CA ASN A 111 6.13 16.40 -1.13
C ASN A 111 5.63 17.41 -2.19
N GLY A 112 4.33 17.69 -2.23
CA GLY A 112 3.74 18.61 -3.19
C GLY A 112 3.85 18.12 -4.65
N THR A 113 3.82 16.80 -4.87
CA THR A 113 3.93 16.22 -6.22
C THR A 113 2.69 16.49 -7.07
N ALA A 114 1.54 16.68 -6.41
CA ALA A 114 0.26 16.88 -7.06
C ALA A 114 0.00 18.36 -7.36
N SER A 115 -0.32 18.64 -8.63
CA SER A 115 -0.69 19.97 -9.12
C SER A 115 -2.20 20.20 -9.06
N GLY A 116 -2.63 21.46 -8.97
CA GLY A 116 -4.05 21.85 -9.05
C GLY A 116 -4.87 21.71 -7.76
N LEU A 117 -4.28 21.22 -6.66
CA LEU A 117 -4.96 21.08 -5.38
C LEU A 117 -4.90 22.38 -4.56
N SER A 118 -6.03 22.74 -3.94
CA SER A 118 -6.07 23.77 -2.89
C SER A 118 -5.60 23.20 -1.55
N ASP A 119 -5.12 24.05 -0.65
CA ASP A 119 -4.71 23.65 0.71
C ASP A 119 -5.83 22.90 1.46
N ASN A 120 -7.08 23.34 1.30
CA ASN A 120 -8.24 22.67 1.89
C ASN A 120 -8.39 21.23 1.37
N LYS A 121 -8.16 21.03 0.07
CA LYS A 121 -8.26 19.72 -0.55
C LYS A 121 -7.11 18.80 -0.14
N VAL A 122 -5.89 19.35 -0.08
CA VAL A 122 -4.72 18.64 0.45
C VAL A 122 -4.98 18.18 1.88
N ASN A 123 -5.49 19.05 2.74
CA ASN A 123 -5.79 18.71 4.13
C ASN A 123 -6.90 17.65 4.24
N GLN A 124 -7.97 17.77 3.45
CA GLN A 124 -9.02 16.74 3.37
C GLN A 124 -8.44 15.37 3.00
N TYR A 125 -7.66 15.31 1.91
CA TYR A 125 -7.10 14.06 1.41
C TYR A 125 -6.05 13.43 2.35
N LYS A 126 -5.23 14.25 3.01
CA LYS A 126 -4.38 13.77 4.09
C LYS A 126 -5.22 13.21 5.23
N GLY A 127 -6.30 13.88 5.61
CA GLY A 127 -7.19 13.42 6.67
C GLY A 127 -7.81 12.05 6.36
N GLU A 128 -8.31 11.85 5.14
CA GLU A 128 -8.84 10.56 4.68
C GLU A 128 -7.77 9.45 4.73
N ALA A 129 -6.54 9.72 4.27
CA ALA A 129 -5.45 8.75 4.35
C ALA A 129 -5.02 8.47 5.80
N TYR A 130 -5.00 9.49 6.67
CA TYR A 130 -4.70 9.33 8.09
C TYR A 130 -5.76 8.50 8.81
N PHE A 131 -7.05 8.67 8.46
CA PHE A 131 -8.11 7.80 8.96
C PHE A 131 -7.83 6.33 8.61
N MET A 132 -7.48 6.04 7.35
CA MET A 132 -7.16 4.68 6.92
C MET A 132 -5.98 4.08 7.68
N LEU A 133 -4.93 4.87 7.96
CA LEU A 133 -3.81 4.44 8.80
C LEU A 133 -4.26 4.12 10.23
N GLY A 134 -4.97 5.05 10.86
CA GLY A 134 -5.44 4.90 12.23
C GLY A 134 -6.36 3.70 12.39
N PHE A 135 -7.31 3.53 11.47
CA PHE A 135 -8.21 2.38 11.43
C PHE A 135 -7.43 1.07 11.28
N ALA A 136 -6.53 0.97 10.30
CA ALA A 136 -5.79 -0.27 10.05
C ALA A 136 -4.91 -0.68 11.24
N TYR A 137 -4.26 0.27 11.92
CA TYR A 137 -3.50 -0.03 13.14
C TYR A 137 -4.38 -0.38 14.34
N CYS A 138 -5.57 0.21 14.48
CA CYS A 138 -6.56 -0.21 15.47
C CYS A 138 -6.97 -1.68 15.25
N GLU A 139 -7.33 -2.06 14.02
CA GLU A 139 -7.68 -3.44 13.67
C GLU A 139 -6.52 -4.41 13.94
N LEU A 140 -5.30 -4.04 13.52
CA LEU A 140 -4.09 -4.82 13.79
C LEU A 140 -3.89 -5.05 15.30
N ALA A 141 -4.02 -3.99 16.11
CA ALA A 141 -3.90 -4.07 17.55
C ALA A 141 -5.03 -4.87 18.22
N THR A 142 -6.23 -4.88 17.63
CA THR A 142 -7.37 -5.67 18.10
C THR A 142 -7.13 -7.16 17.93
N TYR A 143 -6.77 -7.61 16.72
CA TYR A 143 -6.62 -9.03 16.42
C TYR A 143 -5.26 -9.62 16.84
N TRP A 144 -4.16 -8.86 16.77
CA TRP A 144 -2.80 -9.38 17.02
C TRP A 144 -2.10 -8.76 18.23
N GLY A 145 -2.59 -7.62 18.74
CA GLY A 145 -1.92 -6.88 19.80
C GLY A 145 -0.69 -6.14 19.29
N ASP A 146 0.49 -6.73 19.51
CA ASP A 146 1.76 -6.15 19.08
C ASP A 146 1.87 -6.19 17.55
N CYS A 147 2.31 -5.14 16.88
CA CYS A 147 2.42 -5.13 15.41
C CYS A 147 3.59 -4.28 14.96
N VAL A 148 4.09 -4.53 13.74
CA VAL A 148 5.16 -3.72 13.16
C VAL A 148 4.58 -2.35 12.78
N LEU A 149 5.17 -1.28 13.31
CA LEU A 149 4.84 0.09 12.93
C LEU A 149 5.66 0.51 11.70
N ASN A 150 4.99 0.56 10.55
CA ASN A 150 5.56 1.14 9.34
C ASN A 150 5.22 2.63 9.25
N LYS A 151 6.23 3.47 9.51
CA LYS A 151 6.16 4.93 9.40
C LYS A 151 6.99 5.46 8.22
N GLY A 152 6.96 4.73 7.09
CA GLY A 152 7.78 5.03 5.91
C GLY A 152 9.13 4.31 5.90
N MET A 153 9.17 3.08 6.42
CA MET A 153 10.38 2.25 6.41
C MET A 153 10.81 1.94 4.98
N THR A 154 12.12 1.94 4.76
CA THR A 154 12.77 1.35 3.59
C THR A 154 12.60 -0.17 3.58
N LEU A 155 12.90 -0.80 2.44
CA LEU A 155 12.85 -2.26 2.31
C LEU A 155 13.83 -2.96 3.27
N ASP A 156 15.03 -2.41 3.42
CA ASP A 156 16.06 -2.97 4.32
C ASP A 156 15.63 -2.87 5.79
N GLU A 157 15.02 -1.76 6.19
CA GLU A 157 14.44 -1.59 7.53
C GLU A 157 13.28 -2.58 7.75
N ALA A 158 12.44 -2.81 6.75
CA ALA A 158 11.32 -3.74 6.84
C ALA A 158 11.79 -5.20 7.07
N TYR A 159 12.94 -5.61 6.53
CA TYR A 159 13.49 -6.97 6.73
C TYR A 159 13.93 -7.26 8.16
N VAL A 160 14.27 -6.23 8.93
CA VAL A 160 14.71 -6.35 10.33
C VAL A 160 13.72 -5.79 11.34
N ALA A 161 12.56 -5.32 10.87
CA ALA A 161 11.54 -4.71 11.69
C ALA A 161 10.97 -5.71 12.71
N VAL A 162 10.80 -5.24 13.94
CA VAL A 162 10.20 -6.00 15.03
C VAL A 162 8.82 -5.47 15.38
N ARG A 163 7.98 -6.31 15.99
CA ARG A 163 6.65 -5.89 16.46
C ARG A 163 6.83 -4.91 17.63
N SER A 164 6.14 -3.78 17.56
CA SER A 164 6.02 -2.83 18.66
C SER A 164 4.89 -3.26 19.60
N PRO A 165 4.98 -2.95 20.91
CA PRO A 165 3.93 -3.24 21.87
C PRO A 165 2.57 -2.67 21.47
N LYS A 166 1.47 -3.38 21.76
CA LYS A 166 0.08 -2.94 21.50
C LYS A 166 -0.19 -1.50 21.93
N SER A 167 0.34 -1.08 23.08
CA SER A 167 0.17 0.28 23.58
C SER A 167 0.78 1.34 22.67
N GLU A 168 1.94 1.06 22.06
CA GLU A 168 2.59 1.97 21.12
C GLU A 168 1.87 1.97 19.76
N VAL A 169 1.38 0.79 19.33
CA VAL A 169 0.58 0.66 18.11
C VAL A 169 -0.70 1.49 18.23
N LEU A 170 -1.43 1.36 19.34
CA LEU A 170 -2.64 2.14 19.59
C LEU A 170 -2.35 3.63 19.74
N ALA A 171 -1.25 4.00 20.41
CA ALA A 171 -0.87 5.42 20.51
C ALA A 171 -0.64 6.05 19.13
N TYR A 172 0.04 5.33 18.22
CA TYR A 172 0.22 5.81 16.85
C TYR A 172 -1.08 5.80 16.05
N ALA A 173 -1.93 4.78 16.23
CA ALA A 173 -3.23 4.72 15.60
C ALA A 173 -4.09 5.95 15.97
N TYR A 174 -4.14 6.32 17.25
CA TYR A 174 -4.86 7.50 17.72
C TYR A 174 -4.24 8.80 17.23
N GLU A 175 -2.90 8.91 17.18
CA GLU A 175 -2.24 10.06 16.56
C GLU A 175 -2.67 10.24 15.10
N CYS A 176 -2.78 9.15 14.33
CA CYS A 176 -3.30 9.21 12.96
C CYS A 176 -4.76 9.64 12.93
N LEU A 177 -5.61 9.12 13.81
CA LEU A 177 -7.03 9.52 13.88
C LEU A 177 -7.20 10.99 14.29
N ASP A 178 -6.38 11.51 15.20
CA ASP A 178 -6.38 12.93 15.59
C ASP A 178 -5.97 13.83 14.43
N LYS A 179 -5.02 13.39 13.59
CA LYS A 179 -4.63 14.09 12.35
C LYS A 179 -5.68 14.04 11.26
N ALA A 180 -6.70 13.19 11.39
CA ALA A 180 -7.76 13.05 10.40
C ALA A 180 -8.89 14.10 10.54
N ILE A 181 -8.88 14.88 11.62
CA ILE A 181 -9.92 15.85 12.01
C ILE A 181 -9.39 17.28 11.83
#